data_AF-A0A194XAJ2-F1
#
_entry.id   AF-A0A194XAJ2-F1
#
_cell.length_a   1.000
_cell.length_b   1.000
_cell.length_c   1.000
_cell.angle_alpha   90.00
_cell.angle_beta   90.00
_cell.angle_gamma   90.00
#
_symmetry.space_group_name_H-M   'P 1'
#
loop_
_entity.id
_entity.type
_entity.pdbx_description
1 polymer ?
#
loop_
_entity_poly.entity_id
_entity_poly.type
_entity_poly.pdbx_seq_one_letter_code
_entity_poly.pdbx_strand_id
1 'polypeptide(L)'
;RVRILNCWRPLYNLADERPLAFCNLYTVADSDLRAADRASREYVGEIYYMQYSENQKWYWISRQTPDEILLFVNYDSDPKDGGPNGEIPT
;
A
#
# COMPACT_ATOMS: atom_id res chain seq x y z
N ARG A 1 12.51 14.29 -8.10
CA ARG A 1 11.48 13.25 -7.95
C ARG A 1 12.11 11.87 -8.02
N VAL A 2 11.90 11.05 -6.99
CA VAL A 2 12.29 9.63 -6.91
C VAL A 2 11.04 8.81 -6.65
N ARG A 3 10.87 7.68 -7.34
CA ARG A 3 9.75 6.75 -7.11
C ARG A 3 10.25 5.34 -6.90
N ILE A 4 9.60 4.63 -5.98
CA ILE A 4 9.77 3.19 -5.82
C ILE A 4 8.51 2.54 -6.35
N LEU A 5 8.67 1.81 -7.46
CA LEU A 5 7.64 0.99 -8.06
C LEU A 5 7.85 -0.46 -7.62
N ASN A 6 6.76 -1.17 -7.38
CA ASN A 6 6.79 -2.59 -7.06
C ASN A 6 5.98 -3.34 -8.11
N CYS A 7 6.50 -4.49 -8.52
CA CYS A 7 5.80 -5.43 -9.38
C CYS A 7 5.41 -6.67 -8.56
N TRP A 8 4.22 -7.19 -8.81
CA TRP A 8 3.75 -8.40 -8.17
C TRP A 8 3.00 -9.30 -9.15
N ARG A 9 3.29 -10.59 -9.10
CA ARG A 9 2.55 -11.65 -9.79
C ARG A 9 2.68 -12.96 -9.03
N PRO A 10 1.73 -13.89 -9.17
CA PRO A 10 1.96 -15.25 -8.73
C PRO A 10 3.06 -15.93 -9.55
N LEU A 11 3.76 -16.87 -8.93
CA LEU A 11 4.89 -17.58 -9.56
C LEU A 11 4.44 -18.79 -10.39
N TYR A 12 3.46 -19.56 -9.91
CA TYR A 12 3.08 -20.86 -10.49
C TYR A 12 1.56 -21.00 -10.67
N ASN A 13 0.79 -20.83 -9.60
CA ASN A 13 -0.65 -21.09 -9.59
C ASN A 13 -1.45 -19.77 -9.58
N LEU A 14 -2.75 -19.88 -9.86
CA LEU A 14 -3.67 -18.74 -9.72
C LEU A 14 -3.68 -18.21 -8.29
N ALA A 15 -3.68 -16.89 -8.13
CA ALA A 15 -3.90 -16.25 -6.84
C ALA A 15 -5.40 -16.11 -6.55
N ASP A 16 -6.05 -17.19 -6.15
CA ASP A 16 -7.51 -17.22 -5.87
C ASP A 16 -7.82 -17.19 -4.37
N GLU A 17 -7.09 -17.98 -3.56
CA GLU A 17 -7.37 -18.07 -2.10
C GLU A 17 -6.94 -16.83 -1.32
N ARG A 18 -5.82 -16.21 -1.72
CA ARG A 18 -5.20 -15.07 -1.03
C ARG A 18 -4.68 -14.06 -2.05
N PRO A 19 -5.57 -13.38 -2.80
CA PRO A 19 -5.16 -12.37 -3.75
C PRO A 19 -4.50 -11.20 -3.02
N LEU A 20 -3.53 -10.56 -3.68
CA LEU A 20 -2.96 -9.31 -3.17
C LEU A 20 -3.97 -8.17 -3.41
N ALA A 21 -4.40 -7.56 -2.32
CA ALA A 21 -5.33 -6.43 -2.35
C ALA A 21 -4.60 -5.09 -2.19
N PHE A 22 -5.13 -4.05 -2.85
CA PHE A 22 -4.63 -2.68 -2.81
C PHE A 22 -5.75 -1.75 -2.36
N CYS A 23 -5.45 -0.87 -1.41
CA CYS A 23 -6.37 0.18 -1.02
C CYS A 23 -6.08 1.45 -1.81
N ASN A 24 -7.12 2.13 -2.28
CA ASN A 24 -7.00 3.44 -2.89
C ASN A 24 -6.64 4.48 -1.83
N LEU A 25 -5.45 5.07 -1.95
CA LEU A 25 -4.91 6.07 -1.04
C LEU A 25 -5.86 7.26 -0.81
N TYR A 26 -6.57 7.70 -1.84
CA TYR A 26 -7.49 8.85 -1.74
C TYR A 26 -8.76 8.54 -0.93
N THR A 27 -8.96 7.29 -0.53
CA THR A 27 -10.10 6.85 0.29
C THR A 27 -9.71 6.50 1.72
N VAL A 28 -8.41 6.57 2.04
CA VAL A 28 -7.89 6.38 3.40
C VAL A 28 -7.87 7.73 4.09
N ALA A 29 -8.57 7.86 5.21
CA ALA A 29 -8.50 9.05 6.04
C ALA A 29 -7.35 8.95 7.04
N ASP A 30 -6.79 10.08 7.48
CA ASP A 30 -5.76 10.10 8.51
C ASP A 30 -6.22 9.40 9.81
N SER A 31 -7.53 9.47 10.11
CA SER A 31 -8.15 8.77 11.25
C SER A 31 -8.10 7.23 11.15
N ASP A 32 -7.93 6.70 9.94
CA ASP A 32 -7.80 5.26 9.72
C ASP A 32 -6.39 4.78 10.11
N LEU A 33 -5.40 5.67 10.14
CA LEU A 33 -4.00 5.35 10.38
C LEU A 33 -3.64 5.48 11.87
N ARG A 34 -2.97 4.46 12.42
CA ARG A 34 -2.41 4.46 13.78
C ARG A 34 -0.90 4.43 13.71
N ALA A 35 -0.27 5.52 14.11
CA ALA A 35 1.17 5.56 14.30
C ALA A 35 1.57 4.51 15.34
N ALA A 36 2.64 3.79 15.06
CA ALA A 36 3.23 2.81 15.95
C ALA A 36 4.73 2.75 15.73
N ASP A 37 5.46 2.56 16.82
CA ASP A 37 6.89 2.37 16.77
C ASP A 37 7.22 0.92 16.40
N ARG A 38 7.99 0.75 15.34
CA ARG A 38 8.68 -0.48 15.01
C ARG A 38 10.07 -0.45 15.64
N ALA A 39 10.14 -0.81 16.91
CA ALA A 39 11.41 -0.94 17.62
C ALA A 39 12.14 -2.23 17.22
N SER A 40 13.40 -2.08 16.82
CA SER A 40 14.37 -3.18 16.70
C SER A 40 15.62 -2.85 17.54
N ARG A 41 16.54 -3.80 17.68
CA ARG A 41 17.79 -3.56 18.43
C ARG A 41 18.67 -2.47 17.81
N GLU A 42 18.55 -2.27 16.49
CA GLU A 42 19.45 -1.41 15.71
C GLU A 42 18.81 -0.06 15.34
N TYR A 43 17.48 -0.02 15.27
CA TYR A 43 16.73 1.15 14.83
C TYR A 43 15.29 1.14 15.37
N VAL A 44 14.80 2.32 15.75
CA VAL A 44 13.37 2.56 15.99
C VAL A 44 12.85 3.34 14.79
N GLY A 45 11.97 2.69 14.02
CA GLY A 45 11.28 3.34 12.90
C GLY A 45 9.82 3.54 13.23
N GLU A 46 9.21 4.55 12.63
CA GLU A 46 7.77 4.77 12.73
C GLU A 46 7.05 4.06 11.58
N ILE A 47 5.95 3.40 11.90
CA ILE A 47 5.04 2.78 10.93
C ILE A 47 3.61 3.22 11.22
N TYR A 48 2.76 3.16 10.20
CA TYR A 48 1.32 3.29 10.37
C TYR A 48 0.64 1.94 10.19
N TYR A 49 -0.16 1.54 11.16
CA TYR A 49 -1.14 0.48 11.00
C TYR A 49 -2.46 1.08 10.48
N MET A 50 -2.95 0.56 9.37
CA MET A 50 -4.25 0.96 8.82
C MET A 50 -5.36 0.16 9.49
N GLN A 51 -6.31 0.86 10.09
CA GLN A 51 -7.55 0.29 10.60
C GLN A 51 -8.58 0.18 9.47
N TYR A 52 -9.55 -0.70 9.65
CA TYR A 52 -10.69 -0.82 8.75
C TYR A 52 -11.57 0.43 8.77
N SER A 53 -12.02 0.83 7.59
CA SER A 53 -13.04 1.86 7.39
C SER A 53 -13.90 1.47 6.19
N GLU A 54 -15.22 1.64 6.30
CA GLU A 54 -16.17 1.35 5.20
C GLU A 54 -15.94 2.23 3.97
N ASN A 55 -15.28 3.37 4.13
CA ASN A 55 -14.97 4.30 3.04
C ASN A 55 -13.80 3.84 2.17
N GLN A 56 -12.96 2.91 2.67
CA GLN A 56 -11.80 2.42 1.95
C GLN A 56 -12.20 1.61 0.73
N LYS A 57 -11.68 2.01 -0.44
CA LYS A 57 -11.89 1.26 -1.68
C LYS A 57 -10.72 0.30 -1.92
N TRP A 58 -11.04 -0.98 -1.92
CA TRP A 58 -10.10 -2.07 -2.12
C TRP A 58 -10.23 -2.68 -3.52
N TYR A 59 -9.09 -3.01 -4.11
CA TYR A 59 -8.97 -3.57 -5.45
C TYR A 59 -8.08 -4.81 -5.42
N TRP A 60 -8.41 -5.81 -6.22
CA TRP A 60 -7.60 -7.01 -6.42
C TRP A 60 -7.91 -7.60 -7.79
N ILE A 61 -7.02 -8.44 -8.31
CA ILE A 61 -7.29 -9.25 -9.50
C ILE A 61 -7.83 -10.60 -9.03
N SER A 62 -9.07 -10.90 -9.39
CA SER A 62 -9.65 -12.22 -9.14
C SER A 62 -8.97 -13.25 -10.03
N ARG A 63 -8.53 -14.38 -9.43
CA ARG A 63 -7.88 -15.49 -10.14
C ARG A 63 -6.67 -15.07 -10.98
N GLN A 64 -5.86 -14.14 -10.46
CA GLN A 64 -4.69 -13.63 -11.17
C GLN A 64 -3.77 -14.77 -11.62
N THR A 65 -3.39 -14.75 -12.89
CA THR A 65 -2.50 -15.72 -13.53
C THR A 65 -1.03 -15.29 -13.42
N PRO A 66 -0.06 -16.21 -13.61
CA PRO A 66 1.37 -15.84 -13.67
C PRO A 66 1.74 -14.91 -14.83
N ASP A 67 0.87 -14.76 -15.84
CA ASP A 67 1.09 -13.88 -16.99
C ASP A 67 0.59 -12.45 -16.74
N GLU A 68 -0.15 -12.23 -15.66
CA GLU A 68 -0.66 -10.92 -15.26
C GLU A 68 0.25 -10.31 -14.18
N ILE A 69 0.81 -9.13 -14.47
CA ILE A 69 1.67 -8.40 -13.54
C ILE A 69 0.95 -7.15 -13.05
N LEU A 70 0.88 -7.01 -11.72
CA LEU A 70 0.52 -5.76 -11.08
C LEU A 70 1.74 -4.87 -10.95
N LEU A 71 1.61 -3.61 -11.34
CA LEU A 71 2.61 -2.58 -11.10
C LEU A 71 1.97 -1.47 -10.28
N PHE A 72 2.60 -1.10 -9.15
CA PHE A 72 2.06 -0.10 -8.26
C PHE A 72 3.17 0.77 -7.64
N VAL A 73 2.82 2.00 -7.28
CA VAL A 73 3.72 2.94 -6.61
C VAL A 73 3.68 2.66 -5.12
N ASN A 74 4.85 2.44 -4.52
CA ASN A 74 5.00 2.27 -3.08
C ASN A 74 5.53 3.55 -2.42
N TYR A 75 6.32 4.34 -3.15
CA TYR A 75 6.84 5.62 -2.70
C TYR A 75 6.99 6.60 -3.87
N ASP A 76 6.70 7.87 -3.63
CA ASP A 76 6.98 8.99 -4.54
C ASP A 76 7.46 10.19 -3.71
N SER A 77 8.65 10.71 -4.00
CA SER A 77 9.22 11.87 -3.30
C SER A 77 8.58 13.20 -3.70
N ASP A 78 7.72 13.21 -4.73
CA ASP A 78 7.02 14.38 -5.25
C ASP A 78 5.66 13.93 -5.85
N PRO A 79 4.67 13.58 -5.00
CA PRO A 79 3.35 13.17 -5.45
C PRO A 79 2.55 14.39 -5.93
N LYS A 80 2.56 14.61 -7.25
CA LYS A 80 1.83 15.72 -7.90
C LYS A 80 0.29 15.64 -7.78
N ASP A 81 -0.23 14.46 -7.41
CA ASP A 81 -1.66 14.21 -7.22
C ASP A 81 -1.84 13.75 -5.76
N GLY A 82 -2.37 14.66 -4.93
CA GLY A 82 -2.31 14.58 -3.48
C GLY A 82 -3.06 13.39 -2.86
N GLY A 83 -2.31 12.45 -2.28
CA GLY A 83 -2.82 11.70 -1.13
C GLY A 83 -3.20 12.67 0.00
N PRO A 84 -3.99 12.23 1.00
CA PRO A 84 -4.47 13.10 2.06
C PRO A 84 -3.27 13.86 2.65
N ASN A 85 -3.27 15.16 2.45
CA ASN A 85 -2.39 16.14 3.08
C ASN A 85 -0.94 16.32 2.59
N GLY A 86 -0.44 15.68 1.53
CA GLY A 86 0.82 16.11 0.87
C GLY A 86 2.09 16.21 1.75
N GLU A 87 1.98 15.86 3.03
CA GLU A 87 3.02 15.82 4.04
C GLU A 87 3.03 14.38 4.53
N ILE A 88 4.17 13.73 4.36
CA ILE A 88 4.48 12.54 5.15
C ILE A 88 4.58 13.05 6.58
N PRO A 89 3.76 12.58 7.54
CA PRO A 89 3.92 12.98 8.93
C PRO A 89 5.35 12.63 9.33
N THR A 90 6.10 13.66 9.68
CA THR A 90 7.47 13.57 10.20
C THR A 90 7.47 13.22 11.67
#